data_AF-A0A8I0H0N9-F1
#
_entry.id   AF-A0A8I0H0N9-F1
#
_cell.length_a   1.000
_cell.length_b   1.000
_cell.length_c   1.000
_cell.angle_alpha   90.00
_cell.angle_beta   90.00
_cell.angle_gamma   90.00
#
_symmetry.space_group_name_H-M   'P 1'
#
loop_
_entity.id
_entity.type
_entity.pdbx_description
1 polymer ?
#
loop_
_entity_poly.entity_id
_entity_poly.type
_entity_poly.pdbx_seq_one_letter_code
_entity_poly.pdbx_strand_id
1 'polypeptide(L)'
;FLPKTDVPIVADMSSEILSRVINVSDYAVIYAGAQKNVAPAGVTIVIARKDLVDDKDNQLSCCPTMLKWSVQAANKSLYNTPPCFS
;
A
#
# COMPACT_ATOMS: atom_id res chain seq x y z
N PHE A 1 -8.47 -15.34 -9.78
CA PHE A 1 -7.66 -15.51 -11.00
C PHE A 1 -6.85 -14.24 -11.18
N LEU A 2 -5.52 -14.33 -11.08
CA LEU A 2 -4.63 -13.22 -11.42
C LEU A 2 -4.20 -13.34 -12.89
N PRO A 3 -3.95 -12.22 -13.59
CA PRO A 3 -3.39 -12.28 -14.92
C PRO A 3 -2.01 -12.95 -14.88
N LYS A 4 -1.71 -13.81 -15.85
CA LYS A 4 -0.36 -14.33 -16.05
C LYS A 4 0.46 -13.24 -16.72
N THR A 5 1.43 -12.68 -16.01
CA THR A 5 2.26 -11.59 -16.52
C THR A 5 3.58 -11.52 -15.75
N ASP A 6 4.60 -11.00 -16.42
CA ASP A 6 5.91 -10.70 -15.81
C ASP A 6 5.96 -9.27 -15.23
N VAL A 7 4.91 -8.46 -15.41
CA VAL A 7 4.86 -7.10 -14.85
C VAL A 7 4.32 -7.10 -13.41
N PRO A 8 4.73 -6.13 -12.56
CA PRO A 8 4.21 -6.00 -11.20
C PRO A 8 2.68 -5.87 -11.14
N ILE A 9 2.02 -6.72 -10.35
CA ILE A 9 0.56 -6.67 -10.14
C ILE A 9 0.24 -5.71 -8.99
N VAL A 10 -0.59 -4.71 -9.28
CA VAL A 10 -1.17 -3.79 -8.29
C VAL A 10 -2.67 -4.11 -8.15
N ALA A 11 -3.14 -4.31 -6.93
CA ALA A 11 -4.53 -4.65 -6.64
C ALA A 11 -5.17 -3.66 -5.67
N ASP A 12 -6.33 -3.10 -6.07
CA ASP A 12 -7.28 -2.48 -5.15
C ASP A 12 -8.11 -3.59 -4.50
N MET A 13 -7.93 -3.79 -3.19
CA MET A 13 -8.69 -4.76 -2.40
C MET A 13 -9.62 -4.08 -1.40
N SER A 14 -9.99 -2.82 -1.61
CA SER A 14 -10.78 -2.04 -0.64
C SER A 14 -12.03 -2.77 -0.13
N SER A 15 -12.75 -3.51 -1.00
CA SER A 15 -13.97 -4.27 -0.63
C SER A 15 -13.76 -5.73 -0.29
N GLU A 16 -12.56 -6.27 -0.44
CA GLU A 16 -12.33 -7.71 -0.27
C GLU A 16 -11.11 -8.07 0.57
N ILE A 17 -10.31 -7.09 1.01
CA ILE A 17 -9.18 -7.34 1.91
C ILE A 17 -9.70 -8.07 3.15
N LEU A 18 -8.95 -9.07 3.61
CA LEU A 18 -9.28 -9.96 4.73
C LEU A 18 -10.57 -10.80 4.56
N SER A 19 -11.24 -10.79 3.40
CA SER A 19 -12.43 -11.65 3.17
C SER A 19 -12.09 -13.13 2.95
N ARG A 20 -10.84 -13.42 2.56
CA ARG A 20 -10.32 -14.76 2.27
C ARG A 20 -8.79 -14.78 2.38
N VAL A 21 -8.22 -15.99 2.48
CA VAL A 21 -6.77 -16.18 2.39
C VAL A 21 -6.31 -15.94 0.95
N ILE A 22 -5.21 -15.19 0.80
CA ILE A 22 -4.53 -14.95 -0.47
C ILE A 22 -3.03 -15.19 -0.30
N ASN A 23 -2.32 -15.45 -1.39
CA ASN A 23 -0.86 -15.39 -1.39
C ASN A 23 -0.40 -13.95 -1.65
N VAL A 24 0.03 -13.25 -0.62
CA VAL A 24 0.47 -11.84 -0.73
C VAL A 24 1.67 -11.69 -1.68
N SER A 25 2.50 -12.72 -1.79
CA SER A 25 3.68 -12.72 -2.68
C SER A 25 3.33 -12.67 -4.17
N ASP A 26 2.09 -12.95 -4.56
CA ASP A 26 1.64 -12.83 -5.95
C ASP A 26 1.45 -11.35 -6.38
N TYR A 27 1.50 -10.41 -5.44
CA TYR A 27 1.23 -9.00 -5.65
C TYR A 27 2.46 -8.15 -5.40
N ALA A 28 2.62 -7.11 -6.22
CA ALA A 28 3.61 -6.08 -5.99
C ALA A 28 3.11 -5.02 -5.00
N VAL A 29 1.84 -4.65 -5.14
CA VAL A 29 1.16 -3.72 -4.24
C VAL A 29 -0.29 -4.18 -4.04
N ILE A 30 -0.73 -4.17 -2.80
CA ILE A 30 -2.14 -4.25 -2.41
C ILE A 30 -2.47 -2.97 -1.66
N TYR A 31 -3.56 -2.30 -2.02
CA TYR A 31 -4.09 -1.20 -1.21
C TYR A 31 -5.57 -1.38 -0.93
N ALA A 32 -6.00 -0.89 0.22
CA ALA A 32 -7.40 -0.97 0.65
C ALA A 32 -7.75 0.18 1.59
N GLY A 33 -8.79 0.94 1.25
CA GLY A 33 -9.45 1.77 2.25
C GLY A 33 -10.09 0.89 3.32
N ALA A 34 -9.87 1.22 4.60
CA ALA A 34 -10.28 0.34 5.70
C ALA A 34 -11.80 0.24 5.90
N GLN A 35 -12.57 1.25 5.43
CA GLN A 35 -14.00 1.50 5.67
C GLN A 35 -15.01 0.47 5.17
N LYS A 36 -14.56 -0.73 4.77
CA LYS A 36 -15.45 -1.81 4.34
C LYS A 36 -15.30 -3.02 5.25
N ASN A 37 -14.10 -3.62 5.27
CA ASN A 37 -13.87 -4.88 5.98
C ASN A 37 -12.97 -4.75 7.22
N VAL A 38 -12.30 -3.61 7.43
CA VAL A 38 -11.20 -3.53 8.42
C VAL A 38 -11.49 -2.57 9.57
N ALA A 39 -11.89 -1.33 9.28
CA ALA A 39 -12.04 -0.27 10.29
C ALA A 39 -12.97 0.85 9.76
N PRO A 40 -13.24 1.93 10.50
CA PRO A 40 -13.95 3.10 9.97
C PRO A 40 -13.16 3.84 8.89
N ALA A 41 -13.83 4.78 8.20
CA ALA A 41 -13.17 5.66 7.24
C ALA A 41 -12.10 6.56 7.89
N GLY A 42 -11.02 6.82 7.14
CA GLY A 42 -9.93 7.69 7.58
C GLY A 42 -8.53 7.09 7.44
N VAL A 43 -8.41 5.78 7.20
CA VAL A 43 -7.12 5.09 7.01
C VAL A 43 -7.15 4.17 5.79
N THR A 44 -6.02 4.14 5.08
CA THR A 44 -5.78 3.24 3.94
C THR A 44 -4.60 2.33 4.27
N ILE A 45 -4.77 1.04 4.08
CA ILE A 45 -3.73 0.04 4.19
C ILE A 45 -3.03 -0.06 2.84
N VAL A 46 -1.69 -0.04 2.85
CA VAL A 46 -0.86 -0.32 1.68
C VAL A 46 0.15 -1.38 2.07
N ILE A 47 0.11 -2.52 1.38
CA ILE A 47 1.10 -3.59 1.46
C ILE A 47 1.89 -3.54 0.16
N ALA A 48 3.14 -3.11 0.22
CA ALA A 48 3.98 -2.93 -0.96
C ALA A 48 5.30 -3.68 -0.81
N ARG A 49 5.79 -4.23 -1.93
CA ARG A 49 7.11 -4.84 -2.04
C ARG A 49 8.22 -3.83 -1.70
N LYS A 50 9.16 -4.23 -0.84
CA LYS A 50 10.26 -3.36 -0.38
C LYS A 50 11.18 -2.93 -1.52
N ASP A 51 11.48 -3.82 -2.46
CA ASP A 51 12.33 -3.52 -3.60
C ASP A 51 11.74 -2.43 -4.50
N LEU A 52 10.42 -2.25 -4.53
CA LEU A 52 9.77 -1.15 -5.26
C LEU A 52 9.71 0.15 -4.45
N VAL A 53 9.55 0.04 -3.13
CA VAL A 53 9.44 1.19 -2.22
C VAL A 53 10.80 1.86 -2.02
N ASP A 54 11.87 1.07 -1.90
CA ASP A 54 13.22 1.54 -1.60
C ASP A 54 14.01 1.93 -2.87
N ASP A 55 13.46 1.65 -4.05
CA ASP A 55 14.05 2.04 -5.33
C ASP A 55 13.98 3.57 -5.49
N LYS A 56 15.16 4.20 -5.45
CA LYS A 56 15.29 5.66 -5.59
C LYS A 56 15.23 6.11 -7.04
N ASP A 57 15.57 5.24 -7.98
CA ASP A 57 15.61 5.55 -9.41
C ASP A 57 14.19 5.55 -10.01
N ASN A 58 13.29 4.77 -9.42
CA ASN A 58 11.86 4.73 -9.77
C ASN A 58 11.00 5.82 -9.09
N GLN A 59 11.60 6.73 -8.32
CA GLN A 59 10.87 7.85 -7.73
C GLN A 59 10.81 9.05 -8.67
N LEU A 60 9.60 9.48 -9.01
CA LEU A 60 9.41 10.72 -9.76
C LEU A 60 10.00 11.91 -8.99
N SER A 61 10.89 12.67 -9.64
CA SER A 61 11.54 13.84 -9.04
C SER A 61 10.56 14.90 -8.54
N CYS A 62 9.40 15.01 -9.20
CA CYS A 62 8.31 15.91 -8.84
C CYS A 62 7.39 15.38 -7.73
N CYS A 63 7.54 14.13 -7.28
CA CYS A 63 6.67 13.55 -6.26
C CYS A 63 6.86 14.28 -4.92
N PRO A 64 5.80 14.89 -4.35
CA PRO A 64 5.86 15.54 -3.05
C PRO A 64 6.22 14.55 -1.93
N THR A 65 6.94 15.00 -0.91
CA THR A 65 7.41 14.18 0.21
C THR A 65 6.30 13.33 0.85
N MET A 66 5.11 13.89 1.05
CA MET A 66 3.96 13.18 1.64
C MET A 66 3.47 11.98 0.83
N LEU A 67 3.65 11.99 -0.49
CA LEU A 67 3.22 10.92 -1.39
C LEU A 67 4.33 9.87 -1.63
N LYS A 68 5.55 10.09 -1.13
CA LYS A 68 6.63 9.12 -1.24
C LYS A 68 6.44 7.99 -0.24
N TRP A 69 6.16 6.79 -0.73
CA TRP A 69 6.06 5.60 0.11
C TRP A 69 7.36 5.24 0.82
N SER A 70 8.52 5.56 0.23
CA SER A 70 9.83 5.42 0.88
C SER A 70 9.91 6.21 2.19
N VAL A 71 9.39 7.44 2.20
CA VAL A 71 9.33 8.29 3.40
C VAL A 71 8.39 7.69 4.43
N GLN A 72 7.20 7.23 4.02
CA GLN A 72 6.25 6.58 4.93
C GLN A 72 6.84 5.30 5.54
N ALA A 73 7.46 4.43 4.72
CA ALA A 73 8.06 3.19 5.17
C ALA A 73 9.24 3.43 6.13
N ALA A 74 10.13 4.38 5.81
CA ALA A 74 11.28 4.73 6.66
C ALA A 74 10.84 5.25 8.04
N ASN A 75 9.70 5.95 8.10
CA ASN A 75 9.13 6.47 9.35
C ASN A 75 8.06 5.56 9.96
N LYS A 76 7.91 4.30 9.50
CA LYS A 76 6.90 3.34 10.00
C LYS A 76 5.47 3.92 9.99
N SER A 77 5.11 4.65 8.93
CA SER A 77 3.84 5.36 8.76
C SER A 77 3.58 6.47 9.79
N LEU A 78 4.62 7.00 10.41
CA LEU A 78 4.59 8.08 11.41
C LEU A 78 5.40 9.31 10.95
N TYR A 79 5.52 9.53 9.64
CA TYR A 79 6.22 10.71 9.11
C TYR A 79 5.54 12.02 9.54
N ASN A 80 4.21 12.03 9.55
CA ASN A 80 3.37 13.10 10.08
C ASN A 80 2.28 12.50 10.98
N THR A 81 1.38 13.34 11.51
CA THR A 81 0.28 12.90 12.36
C THR A 81 -0.59 11.85 11.64
N PRO A 82 -0.62 10.60 12.11
CA PRO A 82 -1.45 9.57 11.50
C PRO A 82 -2.93 9.77 11.88
N PRO A 83 -3.87 9.14 11.15
CA PRO A 83 -5.28 9.09 11.55
C PRO A 83 -5.45 8.18 12.77
N CYS A 84 -5.13 8.70 13.95
CA CYS A 84 -5.41 8.03 15.22
C CYS A 84 -6.89 8.20 15.58
N PHE A 85 -7.56 7.10 15.92
CA PHE A 85 -8.79 7.16 16.70
C PHE A 85 -8.41 7.41 18.16
N SER A 86 -9.11 8.35 18.81
CA SER A 86 -9.13 8.54 20.26
C SER A 86 -10.26 7.74 20.88
#